data_AF-A0A0A1GVC7-F1
#
_entry.id   AF-A0A0A1GVC7-F1
#
_cell.length_a   1.000
_cell.length_b   1.000
_cell.length_c   1.000
_cell.angle_alpha   90.00
_cell.angle_beta   90.00
_cell.angle_gamma   90.00
#
_symmetry.space_group_name_H-M   'P 1'
#
loop_
_entity.id
_entity.type
_entity.pdbx_description
1 polymer ?
#
loop_
_entity_poly.entity_id
_entity_poly.type
_entity_poly.pdbx_seq_one_letter_code
_entity_poly.pdbx_strand_id
1 'polypeptide(L)'
;MQLVAASDNTDMGLKKGDKYYPQVGADCVVGLDEKIKAGQQTYTEATDKTAGLMSAADKQKLDSIDTGPLTSVQLKDAKTGAIYLLTVDDGEIKITKESDG
;
A
#
# COMPACT_ATOMS: atom_id res chain seq x y z
N MET A 1 16.54 -11.80 -30.03
CA MET A 1 17.55 -12.58 -30.79
C MET A 1 18.92 -12.25 -30.24
N GLN A 2 19.75 -13.25 -29.98
CA GLN A 2 21.14 -13.04 -29.62
C GLN A 2 21.93 -12.78 -30.92
N LEU A 3 22.80 -11.78 -30.92
CA LEU A 3 23.66 -11.47 -32.08
C LEU A 3 24.93 -12.33 -31.99
N VAL A 4 25.61 -12.49 -33.12
CA VAL A 4 26.86 -13.26 -33.22
C VAL A 4 27.95 -12.33 -33.74
N ALA A 5 29.09 -12.31 -33.06
CA ALA A 5 30.22 -11.47 -33.45
C ALA A 5 30.76 -11.91 -34.82
N ALA A 6 30.72 -11.00 -35.81
CA ALA A 6 31.18 -11.30 -37.17
C ALA A 6 32.72 -11.41 -37.25
N SER A 7 33.43 -10.81 -36.29
CA SER A 7 34.88 -10.76 -36.18
C SER A 7 35.30 -10.61 -34.71
N ASP A 8 36.59 -10.76 -34.44
CA ASP A 8 37.17 -10.43 -33.14
C ASP A 8 36.97 -8.94 -32.84
N ASN A 9 36.56 -8.62 -31.61
CA ASN A 9 36.42 -7.27 -31.10
C ASN A 9 37.04 -7.19 -29.70
N THR A 10 38.26 -6.65 -29.62
CA THR A 10 39.03 -6.57 -28.38
C THR A 10 38.45 -5.60 -27.37
N ASP A 11 37.78 -4.53 -27.82
CA ASP A 11 37.21 -3.50 -26.94
C ASP A 11 36.01 -4.03 -26.16
N MET A 12 35.26 -4.96 -26.77
CA MET A 12 34.14 -5.66 -26.14
C MET A 12 34.52 -7.05 -25.60
N GLY A 13 35.77 -7.49 -25.76
CA GLY A 13 36.25 -8.81 -25.33
C GLY A 13 35.61 -10.00 -26.05
N LEU A 14 35.13 -9.81 -27.29
CA LEU A 14 34.41 -10.84 -28.07
C LEU A 14 35.32 -11.46 -29.14
N LYS A 15 35.24 -12.78 -29.33
CA LYS A 15 35.82 -13.49 -30.47
C LYS A 15 34.80 -13.72 -31.56
N LYS A 16 35.26 -13.87 -32.81
CA LYS A 16 34.40 -14.21 -33.93
C LYS A 16 33.58 -15.47 -33.61
N GLY A 17 32.27 -15.38 -33.79
CA GLY A 17 31.33 -16.47 -33.48
C GLY A 17 30.76 -16.42 -32.07
N ASP A 18 31.28 -15.57 -31.18
CA ASP A 18 30.73 -15.41 -29.84
C ASP A 18 29.34 -14.79 -29.92
N LYS A 19 28.44 -15.34 -29.10
CA LYS A 19 27.09 -14.80 -28.98
C LYS A 19 27.09 -13.66 -27.97
N TYR A 20 26.49 -12.54 -28.33
CA TYR A 20 26.41 -11.36 -27.48
C TYR A 20 25.03 -10.70 -27.54
N TYR A 21 24.76 -9.89 -26.53
CA TYR A 21 23.59 -9.02 -26.49
C TYR A 21 24.07 -7.59 -26.70
N PRO A 22 23.52 -6.84 -27.66
CA PRO A 22 23.87 -5.45 -27.80
C PRO A 22 23.42 -4.70 -26.54
N GLN A 23 24.32 -3.88 -25.98
CA GLN A 23 23.94 -2.90 -24.98
C GLN A 23 23.23 -1.76 -25.70
N VAL A 24 21.99 -1.49 -25.32
CA VAL A 24 21.15 -0.43 -25.86
C VAL A 24 20.50 0.30 -24.69
N GLY A 25 20.23 1.60 -24.86
CA GLY A 25 19.38 2.33 -23.93
C GLY A 25 17.98 1.71 -23.86
N ALA A 26 17.30 1.83 -22.72
CA ALA A 26 15.96 1.30 -22.55
C ALA A 26 14.96 1.90 -23.57
N ASP A 27 15.16 3.18 -23.92
CA ASP A 27 14.40 3.95 -24.91
C ASP A 27 14.58 3.44 -26.35
N CYS A 28 15.65 2.69 -26.62
CA CYS A 28 15.96 2.15 -27.94
C CYS A 28 15.34 0.76 -28.20
N VAL A 29 14.65 0.17 -27.23
CA VAL A 29 14.05 -1.18 -27.35
C VAL A 29 12.55 -1.06 -27.62
N VAL A 30 12.17 -1.25 -28.88
CA VAL A 30 10.77 -1.25 -29.31
C VAL A 30 9.96 -2.32 -28.54
N GLY A 31 8.85 -1.91 -27.94
CA GLY A 31 7.96 -2.80 -27.17
C GLY A 31 8.42 -3.10 -25.74
N LEU A 32 9.55 -2.54 -25.28
CA LEU A 32 9.99 -2.71 -23.89
C LEU A 32 8.97 -2.13 -22.90
N ASP A 33 8.43 -0.94 -23.17
CA ASP A 33 7.39 -0.31 -22.34
C ASP A 33 6.15 -1.20 -22.21
N GLU A 34 5.69 -1.78 -23.32
CA GLU A 34 4.55 -2.70 -23.33
C GLU A 34 4.86 -3.96 -22.53
N LYS A 35 6.08 -4.50 -22.67
CA LYS A 35 6.52 -5.70 -21.95
C LYS A 35 6.61 -5.45 -20.44
N ILE A 36 7.11 -4.28 -20.03
CA ILE A 36 7.18 -3.86 -18.63
C ILE A 36 5.77 -3.66 -18.08
N LYS A 37 4.91 -2.92 -18.78
CA LYS A 37 3.50 -2.72 -18.39
C LYS A 37 2.75 -4.04 -18.25
N ALA A 38 2.96 -4.99 -19.17
CA ALA A 38 2.34 -6.31 -19.11
C ALA A 38 2.82 -7.16 -17.92
N GLY A 39 4.03 -6.93 -17.42
CA GLY A 39 4.57 -7.60 -16.23
C GLY A 39 4.26 -6.88 -14.91
N GLN A 40 3.69 -5.68 -14.97
CA GLN A 40 3.42 -4.87 -13.79
C GLN A 40 2.14 -5.36 -13.11
N GLN A 41 2.27 -5.85 -11.88
CA GLN A 41 1.11 -6.20 -11.08
C GLN A 41 0.31 -4.93 -10.76
N THR A 42 -0.96 -4.92 -11.15
CA THR A 42 -1.91 -3.88 -10.74
C THR A 42 -2.63 -4.36 -9.49
N TYR A 43 -2.70 -3.50 -8.48
CA TYR A 43 -3.46 -3.76 -7.27
C TYR A 43 -4.65 -2.81 -7.23
N THR A 44 -5.82 -3.33 -6.87
CA THR A 44 -7.03 -2.54 -6.65
C THR A 44 -7.32 -2.42 -5.17
N GLU A 45 -8.06 -1.39 -4.79
CA GLU A 45 -8.58 -1.26 -3.43
C GLU A 45 -9.55 -2.41 -3.11
N ALA A 46 -9.63 -2.78 -1.84
CA ALA A 46 -10.56 -3.78 -1.35
C ALA A 46 -12.00 -3.28 -1.46
N THR A 47 -12.91 -4.18 -1.83
CA THR A 47 -14.36 -3.94 -1.81
C THR A 47 -15.04 -4.89 -0.82
N ASP A 48 -16.36 -4.75 -0.67
CA ASP A 48 -17.17 -5.65 0.15
C ASP A 48 -17.16 -7.12 -0.34
N LYS A 49 -16.85 -7.34 -1.62
CA LYS A 49 -16.89 -8.66 -2.27
C LYS A 49 -15.54 -9.15 -2.79
N THR A 50 -14.54 -8.27 -2.87
CA THR A 50 -13.25 -8.59 -3.48
C THR A 50 -12.11 -8.10 -2.59
N ALA A 51 -11.18 -8.99 -2.27
CA ALA A 51 -9.97 -8.62 -1.54
C ALA A 51 -9.09 -7.67 -2.36
N GLY A 52 -8.41 -6.74 -1.68
CA GLY A 52 -7.56 -5.73 -2.30
C GLY A 52 -6.73 -4.97 -1.26
N LEU A 53 -6.08 -3.88 -1.70
CA LEU A 53 -5.35 -2.98 -0.81
C LEU A 53 -6.31 -2.10 -0.01
N MET A 54 -5.86 -1.66 1.17
CA MET A 54 -6.57 -0.67 1.96
C MET A 54 -6.11 0.73 1.56
N SER A 55 -7.05 1.66 1.38
CA SER A 55 -6.72 3.06 1.13
C SER A 55 -5.94 3.65 2.32
N ALA A 56 -5.09 4.65 2.07
CA ALA A 56 -4.35 5.31 3.15
C ALA A 56 -5.30 5.95 4.19
N ALA A 57 -6.45 6.47 3.74
CA ALA A 57 -7.46 7.04 4.61
C ALA A 57 -8.11 5.99 5.52
N ASP A 58 -8.45 4.81 4.97
CA ASP A 58 -9.05 3.75 5.78
C ASP A 58 -8.04 3.13 6.75
N LYS A 59 -6.78 3.03 6.36
CA LYS A 59 -5.70 2.63 7.27
C LYS A 59 -5.56 3.59 8.44
N GLN A 60 -5.60 4.91 8.20
CA GLN A 60 -5.57 5.91 9.27
C GLN A 60 -6.75 5.79 10.23
N LYS A 61 -7.95 5.49 9.72
CA LYS A 61 -9.12 5.23 10.58
C LYS A 61 -8.88 4.03 11.50
N LEU A 62 -8.36 2.92 10.96
CA LEU A 62 -8.03 1.74 11.77
C LEU A 62 -6.91 1.99 12.77
N ASP A 63 -5.89 2.75 12.39
CA ASP A 63 -4.78 3.13 13.28
C ASP A 63 -5.23 4.01 14.45
N SER A 64 -6.36 4.71 14.28
CA SER A 64 -6.95 5.54 15.33
C SER A 64 -7.83 4.75 16.31
N ILE A 65 -8.09 3.47 16.05
CA ILE A 65 -8.88 2.62 16.96
C ILE A 65 -7.95 2.08 18.04
N ASP A 66 -8.25 2.40 19.30
CA ASP A 66 -7.55 1.80 20.43
C ASP A 66 -7.87 0.29 20.50
N THR A 67 -6.82 -0.53 20.48
CA THR A 67 -6.94 -1.99 20.55
C THR A 67 -6.83 -2.52 21.98
N GLY A 68 -6.54 -1.65 22.94
CA GLY A 68 -6.42 -1.97 24.35
C GLY A 68 -7.71 -1.80 25.15
N PRO A 69 -7.65 -2.00 26.47
CA PRO A 69 -8.75 -1.65 27.36
C PRO A 69 -9.04 -0.14 27.27
N LEU A 70 -10.30 0.19 27.02
CA LEU A 70 -10.73 1.58 26.92
C LEU A 70 -10.76 2.22 28.31
N THR A 71 -10.15 3.39 28.46
CA THR A 71 -10.25 4.19 29.68
C THR A 71 -11.61 4.88 29.79
N SER A 72 -12.26 5.12 28.65
CA SER A 72 -13.59 5.69 28.58
C SER A 72 -14.33 5.30 27.29
N VAL A 73 -15.66 5.38 27.32
CA VAL A 73 -16.52 5.18 26.16
C VAL A 73 -17.47 6.38 26.03
N GLN A 74 -17.49 7.02 24.87
CA GLN A 74 -18.44 8.08 24.56
C GLN A 74 -19.77 7.48 24.06
N LEU A 75 -20.86 7.83 24.74
CA LEU A 75 -22.22 7.41 24.43
C LEU A 75 -23.04 8.63 24.05
N LYS A 76 -23.56 8.67 22.83
CA LYS A 76 -24.42 9.76 22.38
C LYS A 76 -25.89 9.42 22.61
N ASP A 77 -26.60 10.25 23.36
CA ASP A 77 -28.05 10.18 23.44
C ASP A 77 -28.64 10.60 22.09
N ALA A 78 -29.30 9.67 21.40
CA ALA A 78 -29.91 9.91 20.10
C ALA A 78 -31.06 10.94 20.14
N LYS A 79 -31.70 11.15 21.30
CA LYS A 79 -32.82 12.09 21.43
C LYS A 79 -32.35 13.51 21.71
N THR A 80 -31.42 13.66 22.65
CA THR A 80 -30.97 14.99 23.11
C THR A 80 -29.68 15.44 22.43
N GLY A 81 -28.93 14.52 21.79
CA GLY A 81 -27.62 14.78 21.21
C GLY A 81 -26.49 14.85 22.24
N ALA A 82 -26.81 14.82 23.54
CA ALA A 82 -25.84 14.88 24.61
C ALA A 82 -24.88 13.69 24.56
N ILE A 83 -23.59 13.95 24.74
CA ILE A 83 -22.58 12.91 24.89
C ILE A 83 -22.39 12.64 26.38
N TYR A 84 -22.28 11.36 26.72
CA TYR A 84 -21.96 10.88 28.06
C TYR A 84 -20.66 10.08 27.98
N LEU A 85 -19.80 10.27 28.97
CA LEU A 85 -18.58 9.51 29.15
C LEU A 85 -18.83 8.41 30.18
N LEU A 86 -18.69 7.16 29.78
CA LEU A 86 -18.66 6.00 30.67
C LEU A 86 -17.21 5.70 31.03
N THR A 87 -16.90 5.64 32.32
CA THR A 87 -15.56 5.32 32.85
C THR A 87 -15.63 4.26 33.94
N VAL A 88 -14.50 3.61 34.21
CA VAL A 88 -14.30 2.81 35.43
C VAL A 88 -13.28 3.54 36.29
N ASP A 89 -13.68 3.93 37.49
CA ASP A 89 -12.84 4.67 38.43
C ASP A 89 -12.95 3.99 39.80
N ASP A 90 -11.81 3.55 40.33
CA ASP A 90 -11.70 2.76 41.57
C ASP A 90 -12.63 1.52 41.61
N GLY A 91 -12.78 0.84 40.48
CA GLY A 91 -13.63 -0.35 40.35
C GLY A 91 -15.13 -0.07 40.22
N GLU A 92 -15.55 1.20 40.25
CA GLU A 92 -16.94 1.61 40.02
C GLU A 92 -17.16 2.11 38.60
N ILE A 93 -18.31 1.76 38.02
CA ILE A 93 -18.73 2.32 36.73
C ILE A 93 -19.36 3.69 36.98
N LYS A 94 -18.82 4.73 36.33
CA LYS A 94 -19.32 6.10 36.39
C LYS A 94 -19.79 6.55 35.01
N ILE A 95 -20.88 7.31 34.98
CA ILE A 95 -21.41 7.93 33.75
C ILE A 95 -21.54 9.42 34.01
N THR A 96 -20.82 10.23 33.25
CA THR A 96 -20.85 11.70 33.34
C THR A 96 -21.30 12.29 32.02
N LYS A 97 -22.23 13.26 32.04
CA LYS A 97 -22.56 14.02 30.83
C LYS A 97 -21.35 14.88 30.43
N GLU A 98 -20.88 14.74 29.20
CA GLU A 98 -19.88 15.64 28.62
C GLU A 98 -20.47 17.04 28.66
N SER A 99 -19.81 17.94 29.39
CA SER A 99 -20.25 19.32 29.48
C SER A 99 -19.86 20.02 28.19
N ASP A 100 -20.77 20.81 27.61
CA ASP A 100 -20.45 21.69 26.50
C ASP A 100 -19.36 22.65 27.01
N GLY A 101 -18.11 22.42 26.58
CA GLY A 101 -16.97 23.28 26.89
C GLY A 101 -17.11 24.66 26.28
#